data_AF-A0A6A5APB4-F1
#
_entry.id   AF-A0A6A5APB4-F1
#
_cell.length_a   1.000
_cell.length_b   1.000
_cell.length_c   1.000
_cell.angle_alpha   90.00
_cell.angle_beta   90.00
_cell.angle_gamma   90.00
#
_symmetry.space_group_name_H-M   'P 1'
#
loop_
_entity.id
_entity.type
_entity.pdbx_description
1 polymer ?
#
loop_
_entity_poly.entity_id
_entity_poly.type
_entity_poly.pdbx_seq_one_letter_code
_entity_poly.pdbx_strand_id
1 'polypeptide(L)'
;MNDDEVTIELDFDHDDSNLPALTKTPKRTRRSPSGAAKRTPLWDDNGVAALFRLRYKSQLSARFYSKNNADKKTAYVMLAAELSVATEKEYSVAQVQDKFAKMKSAWALSKPSNAIET
;
A
#
# COMPACT_ATOMS: atom_id res chain seq x y z
N MET A 1 -30.12 39.94 32.43
CA MET A 1 -30.39 38.50 32.39
C MET A 1 -29.24 37.90 31.60
N ASN A 2 -28.23 37.43 32.34
CA ASN A 2 -26.97 36.90 31.82
C ASN A 2 -26.88 35.48 32.35
N ASP A 3 -27.25 34.51 31.54
CA ASP A 3 -27.17 33.07 31.78
C ASP A 3 -27.12 32.51 30.34
N ASP A 4 -26.08 31.82 29.82
CA ASP A 4 -25.47 30.60 30.32
C ASP A 4 -24.04 30.42 29.74
N GLU A 5 -23.00 30.47 30.58
CA GLU A 5 -21.78 29.67 30.34
C GLU A 5 -21.87 28.45 31.25
N VAL A 6 -22.01 27.27 30.67
CA VAL A 6 -21.88 26.00 31.39
C VAL A 6 -20.44 25.52 31.23
N THR A 7 -19.62 25.89 32.22
CA THR A 7 -18.31 25.29 32.49
C THR A 7 -18.54 23.90 33.08
N ILE A 8 -18.27 22.85 32.32
CA ILE A 8 -18.30 21.48 32.84
C ILE A 8 -16.90 21.17 33.36
N GLU A 9 -16.65 21.54 34.61
CA GLU A 9 -15.57 21.02 35.45
C GLU A 9 -15.84 19.53 35.68
N LEU A 10 -15.15 18.67 34.94
CA LEU A 10 -15.14 17.23 35.21
C LEU A 10 -13.95 16.93 36.12
N ASP A 11 -14.25 17.06 37.41
CA ASP A 11 -13.52 16.50 38.54
C ASP A 11 -13.41 14.99 38.33
N PHE A 12 -12.21 14.50 38.04
CA PHE A 12 -11.91 13.06 38.05
C PHE A 12 -10.80 12.82 39.06
N ASP A 13 -11.24 12.21 40.16
CA ASP A 13 -10.48 11.85 41.34
C ASP A 13 -9.10 11.24 41.06
N HIS A 14 -8.19 11.68 41.92
CA HIS A 14 -6.87 11.13 42.17
C HIS A 14 -7.01 9.77 42.88
N ASP A 15 -6.67 8.66 42.21
CA ASP A 15 -6.39 7.38 42.88
C ASP A 15 -4.98 6.92 42.51
N ASP A 16 -4.05 7.26 43.42
CA ASP A 16 -2.70 6.73 43.51
C ASP A 16 -2.78 5.37 44.19
N SER A 17 -2.65 4.28 43.43
CA SER A 17 -2.23 2.99 43.98
C SER A 17 -1.82 1.99 42.90
N ASN A 18 -0.51 1.68 42.92
CA ASN A 18 0.10 0.40 42.58
C ASN A 18 0.68 0.22 41.15
N LEU A 19 1.94 0.62 41.01
CA LEU A 19 2.90 0.18 40.00
C LEU A 19 3.30 -1.30 40.23
N PRO A 20 3.11 -2.21 39.26
CA PRO A 20 3.97 -3.38 39.12
C PRO A 20 5.10 -3.13 38.13
N ALA A 21 6.30 -3.21 38.68
CA ALA A 21 7.64 -3.24 38.11
C ALA A 21 7.76 -3.71 36.64
N LEU A 22 8.55 -2.92 35.90
CA LEU A 22 9.23 -3.25 34.66
C LEU A 22 9.90 -4.64 34.73
N THR A 23 9.32 -5.63 34.06
CA THR A 23 10.02 -6.86 33.70
C THR A 23 9.99 -7.04 32.19
N LYS A 24 11.19 -7.03 31.62
CA LYS A 24 11.46 -7.16 30.19
C LYS A 24 11.00 -8.54 29.72
N THR A 25 9.99 -8.61 28.86
CA THR A 25 9.66 -9.83 28.12
C THR A 25 10.10 -9.67 26.67
N PRO A 26 10.72 -10.71 26.07
CA PRO A 26 11.19 -10.65 24.69
C PRO A 26 9.99 -10.44 23.76
N LYS A 27 10.06 -9.40 22.91
CA LYS A 27 9.06 -9.10 21.88
C LYS A 27 8.85 -10.34 21.02
N ARG A 28 7.79 -11.09 21.36
CA ARG A 28 7.33 -12.25 20.61
C ARG A 28 6.94 -11.75 19.22
N THR A 29 7.74 -12.12 18.22
CA THR A 29 7.39 -12.07 16.80
C THR A 29 6.03 -12.74 16.62
N ARG A 30 4.95 -11.95 16.66
CA ARG A 30 3.65 -12.39 16.16
C ARG A 30 3.67 -12.18 14.66
N ARG A 31 4.33 -13.10 13.95
CA ARG A 31 3.91 -13.43 12.58
C ARG A 31 2.52 -14.02 12.73
N SER A 32 1.50 -13.20 12.57
CA SER A 32 0.15 -13.70 12.34
C SER A 32 0.20 -14.55 11.07
N PRO A 33 -0.13 -15.85 11.10
CA PRO A 33 -0.31 -16.61 9.89
C PRO A 33 -1.66 -16.18 9.33
N SER A 34 -1.68 -15.08 8.56
CA SER A 34 -2.76 -14.90 7.60
C SER A 34 -2.51 -15.91 6.49
N GLY A 35 -2.85 -17.16 6.78
CA GLY A 35 -2.78 -18.31 5.88
C GLY A 35 -3.92 -18.34 4.86
N ALA A 36 -4.47 -17.18 4.48
CA ALA A 36 -5.12 -17.09 3.20
C ALA A 36 -3.98 -16.91 2.20
N ALA A 37 -3.60 -17.98 1.50
CA ALA A 37 -2.80 -17.87 0.30
C ALA A 37 -3.50 -16.83 -0.58
N LYS A 38 -3.02 -15.59 -0.57
CA LYS A 38 -3.63 -14.50 -1.33
C LYS A 38 -3.58 -14.99 -2.75
N ARG A 39 -4.73 -15.35 -3.32
CA ARG A 39 -4.82 -15.78 -4.71
C ARG A 39 -4.18 -14.66 -5.51
N THR A 40 -2.96 -14.92 -6.00
CA THR A 40 -2.31 -14.00 -6.92
C THR A 40 -3.21 -13.98 -8.13
N PRO A 41 -3.74 -12.82 -8.55
CA PRO A 41 -4.53 -12.75 -9.77
C PRO A 41 -3.70 -13.40 -10.86
N LEU A 42 -4.33 -14.28 -11.63
CA LEU A 42 -3.69 -14.82 -12.82
C LEU A 42 -3.54 -13.65 -13.80
N TRP A 43 -2.31 -13.18 -13.96
CA TRP A 43 -1.96 -12.10 -14.88
C TRP A 43 -1.81 -12.67 -16.27
N ASP A 44 -2.84 -12.53 -17.09
CA ASP A 44 -2.84 -12.84 -18.53
C ASP A 44 -2.26 -11.68 -19.36
N ASP A 45 -1.95 -11.96 -20.63
CA ASP A 45 -1.36 -10.98 -21.54
C ASP A 45 -2.23 -9.74 -21.70
N ASN A 46 -3.55 -9.92 -21.76
CA ASN A 46 -4.50 -8.80 -21.81
C ASN A 46 -4.41 -7.93 -20.54
N GLY A 47 -4.39 -8.55 -19.35
CA GLY A 47 -4.25 -7.83 -18.09
C GLY A 47 -2.93 -7.07 -17.97
N VAL A 48 -1.82 -7.68 -18.42
CA VAL A 48 -0.51 -7.02 -18.45
C VAL A 48 -0.49 -5.87 -19.48
N ALA A 49 -1.04 -6.07 -20.67
CA ALA A 49 -1.12 -5.02 -21.70
C ALA A 49 -1.97 -3.83 -21.24
N ALA A 50 -3.14 -4.09 -20.64
CA ALA A 50 -4.00 -3.06 -20.06
C ALA A 50 -3.28 -2.29 -18.94
N LEU A 51 -2.57 -2.99 -18.06
CA LEU A 51 -1.78 -2.40 -16.99
C LEU A 51 -0.74 -1.41 -17.53
N PHE A 52 0.01 -1.79 -18.57
CA PHE A 52 1.00 -0.91 -19.20
C PHE A 52 0.35 0.29 -19.90
N ARG A 53 -0.74 0.06 -20.64
CA ARG A 53 -1.48 1.13 -21.32
C ARG A 53 -1.95 2.18 -20.31
N LEU A 54 -2.59 1.77 -19.22
CA LEU A 54 -3.08 2.67 -18.19
C LEU A 54 -1.94 3.38 -17.43
N ARG A 55 -0.83 2.70 -17.20
CA ARG A 55 0.31 3.29 -16.48
C ARG A 55 1.08 4.35 -17.26
N TYR A 56 1.18 4.21 -18.59
CA TYR A 56 2.09 5.03 -19.41
C TYR A 56 1.43 5.79 -20.56
N LYS A 57 0.24 5.37 -21.03
CA LYS A 57 -0.44 5.95 -22.21
C LYS A 57 -1.84 6.52 -21.93
N SER A 58 -2.29 6.52 -20.67
CA SER A 58 -3.56 7.10 -20.22
C SER A 58 -3.35 8.46 -19.52
N GLN A 59 -4.42 9.22 -19.31
CA GLN A 59 -4.45 10.40 -18.43
C GLN A 59 -3.88 10.13 -17.01
N LEU A 60 -3.92 8.88 -16.54
CA LEU A 60 -3.32 8.47 -15.26
C LEU A 60 -1.81 8.65 -15.20
N SER A 61 -1.13 8.59 -16.35
CA SER A 61 0.32 8.58 -16.44
C SER A 61 0.97 9.79 -15.75
N ALA A 62 0.42 10.99 -15.96
CA ALA A 62 0.93 12.23 -15.39
C ALA A 62 1.07 12.19 -13.86
N ARG A 63 0.11 11.56 -13.17
CA ARG A 63 0.09 11.47 -11.70
C ARG A 63 1.26 10.64 -11.16
N PHE A 64 1.70 9.62 -11.90
CA PHE A 64 2.82 8.80 -11.49
C PHE A 64 4.17 9.51 -11.60
N TYR A 65 4.27 10.57 -12.39
CA TYR A 65 5.47 11.41 -12.50
C TYR A 65 5.49 12.57 -11.49
N SER A 66 4.42 12.75 -10.71
CA SER A 66 4.36 13.76 -9.64
C SER A 66 5.48 13.52 -8.62
N LYS A 67 6.04 14.59 -8.04
CA LYS A 67 6.95 14.51 -6.88
C LYS A 67 6.21 14.20 -5.59
N ASN A 68 4.89 14.44 -5.55
CA ASN A 68 4.05 14.20 -4.38
C ASN A 68 3.71 12.71 -4.24
N ASN A 69 4.01 12.14 -3.06
CA ASN A 69 3.72 10.75 -2.75
C ASN A 69 2.21 10.48 -2.62
N ALA A 70 1.41 11.47 -2.23
CA ALA A 70 -0.05 11.33 -2.18
C ALA A 70 -0.62 11.11 -3.59
N ASP A 71 -0.18 11.90 -4.57
CA ASP A 71 -0.60 11.73 -5.97
C ASP A 71 -0.26 10.35 -6.51
N LYS A 72 0.93 9.84 -6.18
CA LYS A 72 1.34 8.48 -6.57
C LYS A 72 0.44 7.41 -5.94
N LYS A 73 0.09 7.55 -4.66
CA LYS A 73 -0.83 6.62 -3.98
C LYS A 73 -2.20 6.65 -4.64
N THR A 74 -2.74 7.84 -4.90
CA THR A 74 -4.01 8.02 -5.63
C THR A 74 -3.94 7.41 -7.03
N ALA A 75 -2.83 7.60 -7.74
CA ALA A 75 -2.64 7.02 -9.08
C ALA A 75 -2.70 5.49 -9.05
N TYR A 76 -2.15 4.84 -8.02
CA TYR A 76 -2.27 3.39 -7.84
C TYR A 76 -3.70 2.92 -7.51
N VAL A 77 -4.46 3.70 -6.73
CA VAL A 77 -5.89 3.43 -6.47
C VAL A 77 -6.70 3.49 -7.75
N MET A 78 -6.56 4.59 -8.51
CA MET A 78 -7.28 4.76 -9.77
C MET A 78 -6.85 3.71 -10.81
N LEU A 79 -5.56 3.38 -10.88
CA LEU A 79 -5.06 2.36 -11.79
C LEU A 79 -5.67 0.99 -11.50
N ALA A 80 -5.82 0.60 -10.23
CA ALA A 80 -6.44 -0.67 -9.86
C ALA A 80 -7.92 -0.72 -10.26
N ALA A 81 -8.65 0.38 -10.05
CA ALA A 81 -10.05 0.49 -10.45
C ALA A 81 -10.22 0.46 -11.99
N GLU A 82 -9.48 1.30 -12.73
CA GLU A 82 -9.55 1.35 -14.19
C GLU A 82 -9.10 0.03 -14.83
N LEU A 83 -8.07 -0.63 -14.27
CA LEU A 83 -7.64 -1.94 -14.73
C LEU A 83 -8.75 -2.97 -14.53
N SER A 84 -9.42 -2.94 -13.37
CA SER A 84 -10.46 -3.92 -13.06
C SER A 84 -11.65 -3.82 -14.02
N VAL A 85 -12.03 -2.59 -14.37
CA VAL A 85 -13.06 -2.33 -15.38
C VAL A 85 -12.58 -2.78 -16.77
N ALA A 86 -11.35 -2.44 -17.16
CA ALA A 86 -10.84 -2.73 -18.50
C ALA A 86 -10.67 -4.23 -18.79
N THR A 87 -10.52 -5.06 -17.76
CA THR A 87 -10.27 -6.50 -17.91
C THR A 87 -11.39 -7.36 -17.33
N GLU A 88 -12.44 -6.75 -16.78
CA GLU A 88 -13.56 -7.43 -16.11
C GLU A 88 -13.10 -8.37 -14.98
N LYS A 89 -12.05 -7.98 -14.24
CA LYS A 89 -11.43 -8.76 -13.16
C LYS A 89 -11.09 -7.86 -11.99
N GLU A 90 -11.29 -8.30 -10.76
CA GLU A 90 -10.95 -7.47 -9.60
C GLU A 90 -9.44 -7.46 -9.31
N TYR A 91 -8.86 -6.26 -9.26
CA TYR A 91 -7.48 -6.04 -8.83
C TYR A 91 -7.44 -5.10 -7.63
N SER A 92 -6.76 -5.54 -6.58
CA SER A 92 -6.38 -4.66 -5.47
C SER A 92 -5.14 -3.83 -5.79
N VAL A 93 -5.02 -2.68 -5.14
CA VAL A 93 -3.84 -1.82 -5.20
C VAL A 93 -2.54 -2.59 -4.89
N ALA A 94 -2.59 -3.45 -3.87
CA ALA A 94 -1.43 -4.25 -3.47
C ALA A 94 -0.98 -5.22 -4.57
N GLN A 95 -1.91 -5.86 -5.27
CA GLN A 95 -1.59 -6.78 -6.38
C GLN A 95 -0.96 -6.03 -7.56
N VAL A 96 -1.48 -4.84 -7.90
CA VAL A 96 -0.93 -3.99 -8.97
C VAL A 96 0.50 -3.54 -8.62
N GLN A 97 0.73 -3.09 -7.39
CA GLN A 97 2.05 -2.68 -6.92
C GLN A 97 3.05 -3.85 -6.91
N ASP A 98 2.64 -5.00 -6.39
CA ASP A 98 3.45 -6.22 -6.37
C ASP A 98 3.85 -6.66 -7.79
N LYS A 99 2.91 -6.62 -8.75
CA LYS A 99 3.19 -6.94 -10.15
C LYS A 99 4.27 -6.04 -10.74
N PHE A 100 4.19 -4.72 -10.53
CA PHE A 100 5.23 -3.80 -10.98
C PHE A 100 6.57 -4.03 -10.30
N ALA A 101 6.58 -4.29 -8.99
CA ALA A 101 7.80 -4.58 -8.24
C ALA A 101 8.51 -5.82 -8.83
N LYS A 102 7.76 -6.91 -9.02
CA LYS A 102 8.27 -8.15 -9.62
C LYS A 102 8.82 -7.94 -11.04
N MET A 103 8.10 -7.19 -11.87
CA MET A 103 8.55 -6.91 -13.24
C MET A 103 9.82 -6.04 -13.28
N LYS A 104 9.94 -5.05 -12.38
CA LYS A 104 11.17 -4.24 -12.28
C LYS A 104 12.35 -5.10 -11.84
N SER A 105 12.16 -5.99 -10.87
CA SER A 105 13.20 -6.92 -10.42
C SER A 105 13.59 -7.89 -11.53
N ALA A 106 12.62 -8.47 -12.22
CA ALA A 106 12.86 -9.39 -13.35
C ALA A 106 13.61 -8.68 -14.50
N TRP A 107 13.23 -7.44 -14.85
CA TRP A 107 13.98 -6.63 -15.80
C TRP A 107 15.41 -6.44 -15.32
N ALA A 108 15.61 -5.97 -14.09
CA ALA A 108 16.94 -5.68 -13.56
C ALA A 108 17.89 -6.90 -13.65
N LEU A 109 17.38 -8.11 -13.38
CA LEU A 109 18.10 -9.38 -13.52
C LEU A 109 18.37 -9.78 -14.98
N SER A 110 17.45 -9.46 -15.89
CA SER A 110 17.56 -9.80 -17.30
C SER A 110 18.52 -8.89 -18.09
N LYS A 111 19.01 -7.79 -17.50
CA LYS A 111 19.99 -6.94 -18.19
C LYS A 111 21.28 -7.75 -18.37
N PRO A 112 21.76 -7.99 -19.60
CA PRO A 112 23.04 -8.64 -19.78
C PRO A 112 24.09 -7.81 -19.04
N SER A 113 24.83 -8.47 -18.14
CA SER A 113 26.05 -7.87 -17.63
C SER A 113 26.94 -7.65 -18.86
N ASN A 114 27.30 -6.41 -19.14
CA ASN A 114 28.31 -6.11 -20.15
C ASN A 114 29.66 -6.63 -19.62
N ALA A 115 29.84 -7.95 -19.61
CA ALA A 115 31.13 -8.58 -19.43
C ALA A 115 31.87 -8.36 -20.75
N ILE A 116 32.55 -7.23 -20.86
CA ILE A 116 33.62 -7.05 -21.83
C ILE A 116 34.76 -7.93 -21.29
N GLU A 117 34.84 -9.17 -21.76
CA GLU A 117 36.07 -9.95 -21.64
C GLU A 117 37.13 -9.26 -22.52
N THR A 118 38.07 -8.58 -21.86
CA THR A 118 39.34 -8.12 -22.44
C THR A 118 40.34 -9.25 -22.54
#